data_AF-A0A7S1Y7M4-F1
#
_entry.id   AF-A0A7S1Y7M4-F1
#
_cell.length_a   1.000
_cell.length_b   1.000
_cell.length_c   1.000
_cell.angle_alpha   90.00
_cell.angle_beta   90.00
_cell.angle_gamma   90.00
#
_symmetry.space_group_name_H-M   'P 1'
#
loop_
_entity.id
_entity.type
_entity.pdbx_description
1 polymer ?
#
loop_
_entity_poly.entity_id
_entity_poly.type
_entity_poly.pdbx_seq_one_letter_code
_entity_poly.pdbx_strand_id
1 'polypeptide(L)'
;VRCWMALSFSISAEIVATTLMAMAQKQKSGTKLLVSLSIYLASLLSFGTCLAKIDVSIAYAVWSALGTATLSAIGIICFGEKSDAIKLLCIVMILMGVVGLNVR
;
A
#
# COMPACT_ATOMS: atom_id res chain seq x y z
N VAL A 1 -10.25 1.75 -17.17
CA VAL A 1 -8.94 1.12 -17.47
C VAL A 1 -7.74 2.00 -17.07
N ARG A 2 -7.61 3.25 -17.54
CA ARG A 2 -6.47 4.13 -17.17
C ARG A 2 -6.32 4.42 -15.66
N CYS A 3 -7.43 4.58 -14.91
CA CYS A 3 -7.36 4.80 -13.46
C CYS A 3 -6.93 3.57 -12.67
N TRP A 4 -7.38 2.37 -13.05
CA TRP A 4 -6.94 1.13 -12.41
C TRP A 4 -5.44 0.89 -12.60
N MET A 5 -4.87 1.21 -13.77
CA MET A 5 -3.42 1.16 -13.98
C MET A 5 -2.66 2.17 -13.11
N ALA A 6 -3.15 3.40 -13.00
CA ALA A 6 -2.57 4.42 -12.11
C ALA A 6 -2.67 4.02 -10.63
N LEU A 7 -3.74 3.33 -10.24
CA LEU A 7 -3.94 2.81 -8.88
C LEU A 7 -2.94 1.69 -8.57
N SER A 8 -2.76 0.72 -9.48
CA SER A 8 -1.73 -0.32 -9.34
C SER A 8 -0.32 0.26 -9.28
N PHE A 9 -0.03 1.29 -10.08
CA PHE A 9 1.26 1.99 -10.05
C PHE A 9 1.47 2.73 -8.73
N SER A 10 0.44 3.42 -8.23
CA SER A 10 0.46 4.10 -6.93
C SER A 10 0.74 3.11 -5.79
N ILE A 11 0.05 1.97 -5.75
CA ILE A 11 0.29 0.93 -4.74
C ILE A 11 1.74 0.44 -4.79
N SER A 12 2.26 0.16 -6.00
CA SER A 12 3.65 -0.29 -6.18
C SER A 12 4.65 0.75 -5.67
N ALA A 13 4.43 2.02 -6.00
CA ALA A 13 5.28 3.13 -5.55
C ALA A 13 5.21 3.32 -4.03
N GLU A 14 4.02 3.17 -3.43
CA GLU A 14 3.84 3.24 -1.98
C GLU A 14 4.60 2.13 -1.25
N ILE A 15 4.52 0.90 -1.76
CA ILE A 15 5.23 -0.25 -1.19
C ILE A 15 6.76 -0.01 -1.23
N VAL A 16 7.28 0.51 -2.33
CA VAL A 16 8.70 0.87 -2.44
C VAL A 16 9.06 1.99 -1.47
N ALA A 17 8.21 3.01 -1.35
CA ALA A 17 8.44 4.12 -0.42
C ALA A 17 8.47 3.64 1.04
N THR A 18 7.48 2.87 1.48
CA THR A 18 7.37 2.38 2.85
C THR A 18 8.47 1.39 3.22
N THR A 19 8.86 0.50 2.30
CA THR A 19 10.01 -0.39 2.52
C THR A 19 11.33 0.38 2.65
N LEU A 20 11.56 1.39 1.79
CA LEU A 20 12.70 2.31 1.91
C LEU A 20 12.64 3.11 3.22
N MET A 21 11.46 3.50 3.68
CA MET A 21 11.29 4.21 4.96
C MET A 21 11.70 3.34 6.13
N ALA A 22 11.25 2.08 6.14
CA ALA A 22 11.57 1.11 7.18
C ALA A 22 13.08 0.79 7.19
N MET A 23 13.72 0.71 6.02
CA MET A 23 15.19 0.58 5.92
C MET A 23 15.91 1.86 6.37
N ALA A 24 15.42 3.04 6.02
CA ALA A 24 16.00 4.33 6.39
C ALA A 24 16.02 4.53 7.91
N GLN A 25 14.93 4.14 8.59
CA GLN A 25 14.82 4.16 10.05
C GLN A 25 15.83 3.21 10.71
N LYS A 26 15.94 1.97 10.21
CA LYS A 26 16.96 1.01 10.71
C LYS A 26 18.39 1.53 10.55
N GLN A 27 18.68 2.29 9.49
CA GLN A 27 20.01 2.78 9.18
C GLN A 27 20.29 4.22 9.66
N LYS A 28 19.34 4.88 10.34
CA LYS A 28 19.38 6.31 10.74
C LYS A 28 19.87 7.27 9.64
N SER A 29 19.54 6.97 8.38
CA SER A 29 20.00 7.77 7.23
C SER A 29 18.93 8.77 6.79
N GLY A 30 19.15 10.06 7.08
CA GLY A 30 18.22 11.13 6.72
C GLY A 30 17.96 11.26 5.22
N THR A 31 18.95 10.96 4.39
CA THR A 31 18.84 11.03 2.92
C THR A 31 17.85 9.99 2.37
N LYS A 32 17.90 8.75 2.88
CA LYS A 32 16.98 7.68 2.46
C LYS A 32 15.53 7.96 2.91
N LEU A 33 15.37 8.62 4.05
CA LEU A 33 14.06 9.05 4.55
C LEU A 33 13.42 10.11 3.63
N LEU A 34 14.20 11.12 3.22
CA LEU A 34 13.71 12.13 2.27
C LEU A 34 13.29 11.52 0.92
N VAL A 35 14.11 10.60 0.39
CA VAL A 35 13.80 9.92 -0.88
C VAL A 35 12.50 9.11 -0.78
N SER A 36 12.34 8.35 0.31
CA SER A 36 11.13 7.60 0.59
C SER A 36 9.89 8.51 0.67
N LEU A 37 10.00 9.64 1.39
CA LEU A 37 8.90 10.59 1.51
C LEU A 37 8.50 11.17 0.15
N SER A 38 9.46 11.54 -0.69
CA SER A 38 9.18 12.04 -2.05
C SER A 38 8.44 11.01 -2.92
N ILE A 39 8.83 9.74 -2.84
CA ILE A 39 8.16 8.66 -3.58
C ILE A 39 6.74 8.43 -3.03
N TYR A 40 6.57 8.52 -1.71
CA TYR A 40 5.27 8.39 -1.07
C TYR A 40 4.32 9.52 -1.51
N LEU A 41 4.80 10.76 -1.56
CA LEU A 41 4.03 11.89 -2.10
C LEU A 41 3.65 11.68 -3.57
N ALA A 42 4.56 11.18 -4.41
CA ALA A 42 4.27 10.89 -5.81
C ALA A 42 3.18 9.80 -5.97
N SER A 43 3.18 8.81 -5.07
CA SER A 43 2.11 7.80 -5.01
C SER A 43 0.76 8.43 -4.66
N LEU A 44 0.71 9.26 -3.61
CA LEU A 44 -0.52 9.94 -3.18
C LEU A 44 -1.10 10.85 -4.27
N LEU A 45 -0.24 11.57 -5.00
CA LEU A 45 -0.68 12.42 -6.12
C LEU A 45 -1.29 11.56 -7.24
N SER A 46 -0.69 10.42 -7.56
CA SER A 46 -1.23 9.47 -8.55
C SER A 46 -2.56 8.87 -8.09
N PHE A 47 -2.69 8.51 -6.81
CA PHE A 47 -3.95 8.07 -6.23
C PHE A 47 -5.04 9.16 -6.30
N GLY A 48 -4.66 10.40 -6.02
CA GLY A 48 -5.47 11.62 -6.20
C GLY A 48 -6.18 11.68 -7.55
N THR A 49 -5.46 11.37 -8.63
CA THR A 49 -6.03 11.38 -9.99
C THR A 49 -7.06 10.27 -10.25
N CYS A 50 -7.03 9.19 -9.48
CA CYS A 50 -7.98 8.07 -9.58
C CYS A 50 -9.30 8.38 -8.89
N LEU A 51 -9.26 9.14 -7.78
CA LEU A 51 -10.44 9.58 -7.02
C LEU A 51 -11.41 10.43 -7.86
N ALA A 52 -10.92 11.07 -8.93
CA ALA A 52 -11.79 11.83 -9.85
C ALA A 52 -12.68 10.95 -10.73
N LYS A 53 -12.46 9.62 -10.80
CA LYS A 53 -13.20 8.71 -11.69
C LYS A 53 -13.84 7.50 -11.01
N ILE A 54 -13.53 7.24 -9.74
CA ILE A 54 -14.01 6.10 -8.98
C ILE A 54 -14.52 6.63 -7.64
N ASP A 55 -15.58 6.03 -7.09
CA ASP A 55 -16.04 6.33 -5.74
C ASP A 55 -14.90 6.25 -4.73
N VAL A 56 -14.79 7.30 -3.93
CA VAL A 56 -13.73 7.47 -2.93
C VAL A 56 -13.64 6.26 -2.01
N SER A 57 -14.81 5.71 -1.62
CA SER A 57 -14.91 4.54 -0.76
C SER A 57 -14.27 3.28 -1.38
N ILE A 58 -14.52 3.01 -2.67
CA ILE A 58 -13.98 1.83 -3.35
C ILE A 58 -12.48 2.01 -3.60
N ALA A 59 -12.07 3.19 -4.10
CA ALA A 59 -10.67 3.48 -4.39
C ALA A 59 -9.81 3.35 -3.12
N TYR A 60 -10.26 3.91 -2.00
CA TYR A 60 -9.55 3.86 -0.73
C TYR A 60 -9.52 2.44 -0.15
N ALA A 61 -10.64 1.71 -0.22
CA ALA A 61 -10.70 0.32 0.25
C ALA A 61 -9.69 -0.57 -0.50
N VAL A 62 -9.67 -0.51 -1.83
CA VAL A 62 -8.74 -1.29 -2.67
C VAL A 62 -7.30 -0.90 -2.41
N TRP A 63 -7.01 0.40 -2.38
CA TRP A 63 -5.66 0.94 -2.13
C TRP A 63 -5.12 0.48 -0.78
N SER A 64 -5.89 0.67 0.29
CA SER A 64 -5.49 0.29 1.65
C SER A 64 -5.34 -1.23 1.81
N ALA A 65 -6.24 -2.04 1.25
CA ALA A 65 -6.19 -3.49 1.39
C ALA A 65 -5.00 -4.12 0.65
N LEU A 66 -4.76 -3.72 -0.61
CA LEU A 66 -3.62 -4.20 -1.39
C LEU A 66 -2.29 -3.72 -0.82
N GLY A 67 -2.21 -2.44 -0.43
CA GLY A 67 -1.04 -1.88 0.25
C GLY A 67 -0.72 -2.69 1.50
N THR A 68 -1.68 -2.85 2.40
CA THR A 68 -1.51 -3.58 3.68
C THR A 68 -1.13 -5.05 3.47
N ALA A 69 -1.80 -5.75 2.55
CA ALA A 69 -1.49 -7.14 2.25
C ALA A 69 -0.04 -7.31 1.76
N THR A 70 0.38 -6.46 0.82
CA THR A 70 1.72 -6.54 0.24
C THR A 70 2.80 -6.09 1.23
N LEU A 71 2.55 -5.01 1.98
CA LEU A 71 3.42 -4.55 3.07
C LEU A 71 3.60 -5.61 4.15
N SER A 72 2.52 -6.30 4.54
CA SER A 72 2.61 -7.39 5.51
C SER A 72 3.43 -8.56 4.97
N ALA A 73 3.26 -8.94 3.70
CA ALA A 73 4.07 -9.97 3.07
C ALA A 73 5.56 -9.58 3.02
N ILE A 74 5.86 -8.33 2.69
CA ILE A 74 7.24 -7.82 2.68
C ILE A 74 7.81 -7.70 4.09
N GLY A 75 7.01 -7.33 5.10
CA GLY A 75 7.40 -7.33 6.50
C GLY A 75 7.88 -8.71 6.97
N ILE A 76 7.15 -9.75 6.58
CA ILE A 76 7.52 -11.14 6.90
C ILE A 76 8.80 -11.54 6.16
N ILE A 77 8.90 -11.30 4.84
CA ILE A 77 10.02 -11.77 4.01
C ILE A 77 11.30 -10.97 4.23
N CYS A 78 11.20 -9.63 4.25
CA CYS A 78 12.34 -8.71 4.23
C CYS A 78 12.74 -8.25 5.64
N PHE A 79 11.79 -8.13 6.57
CA PHE A 79 12.06 -7.69 7.94
C PHE A 79 12.07 -8.84 8.96
N GLY A 80 11.70 -10.05 8.56
CA GLY A 80 11.64 -11.22 9.44
C GLY A 80 10.58 -11.09 10.54
N GLU A 81 9.52 -10.29 10.30
CA GLU A 81 8.41 -10.20 11.25
C GLU A 81 7.76 -11.58 11.44
N LYS A 82 7.38 -11.90 12.69
CA LYS A 82 6.67 -13.14 12.99
C LYS A 82 5.39 -13.22 12.17
N SER A 83 5.29 -14.27 11.38
CA SER A 83 4.10 -14.60 10.63
C SER A 83 3.05 -15.12 11.61
N ASP A 84 2.11 -14.26 11.98
CA ASP A 84 1.00 -14.66 12.83
C ASP A 84 -0.16 -15.16 11.96
N ALA A 85 -0.65 -16.37 12.20
CA ALA A 85 -1.76 -16.95 11.45
C ALA A 85 -3.02 -16.07 11.53
N ILE A 86 -3.20 -15.34 12.63
CA ILE A 86 -4.30 -14.38 12.83
C ILE A 86 -4.09 -13.15 11.94
N LYS A 87 -2.84 -12.68 11.76
CA LYS A 87 -2.53 -11.56 10.85
C LYS A 87 -2.93 -11.89 9.41
N LEU A 88 -2.66 -13.11 8.95
CA LEU A 88 -3.06 -13.56 7.63
C LEU A 88 -4.59 -13.66 7.50
N LEU A 89 -5.27 -14.21 8.51
CA LEU A 89 -6.73 -14.30 8.54
C LEU A 89 -7.39 -12.91 8.46
N CYS A 90 -6.87 -11.93 9.21
CA CYS A 90 -7.34 -10.55 9.18
C CYS A 90 -7.17 -9.93 7.78
N ILE A 91 -6.03 -10.14 7.12
CA ILE A 91 -5.79 -9.63 5.76
C ILE A 91 -6.80 -10.21 4.77
N VAL A 92 -7.07 -11.52 4.85
CA VAL A 92 -8.09 -12.18 4.00
C VAL A 92 -9.48 -11.59 4.25
N MET A 93 -9.83 -11.33 5.52
CA MET A 93 -11.11 -10.72 5.88
C MET A 93 -11.25 -9.29 5.36
N ILE A 94 -10.17 -8.49 5.39
CA ILE A 94 -10.14 -7.15 4.79
C ILE A 94 -10.37 -7.25 3.27
N LEU A 95 -9.64 -8.13 2.58
CA LEU A 95 -9.80 -8.33 1.14
C LEU A 95 -11.23 -8.74 0.76
N MET A 96 -11.85 -9.64 1.53
CA MET A 96 -13.26 -10.02 1.33
C MET A 96 -14.20 -8.82 1.50
N GLY A 97 -13.97 -7.96 2.50
CA GLY A 97 -14.73 -6.73 2.71
C GLY A 97 -14.63 -5.76 1.52
N VAL A 98 -13.43 -5.60 0.96
CA VAL A 98 -13.20 -4.77 -0.23
C VAL A 98 -13.92 -5.32 -1.45
N VAL A 99 -13.86 -6.63 -1.68
CA VAL A 99 -14.59 -7.27 -2.79
C VAL A 99 -16.09 -7.07 -2.61
N GLY A 100 -16.63 -7.24 -1.40
CA GLY A 100 -18.04 -6.99 -1.10
C GLY A 100 -18.47 -5.54 -1.35
N LEU A 101 -17.61 -4.56 -1.05
CA LEU A 101 -17.84 -3.14 -1.35
C LEU A 101 -17.82 -2.85 -2.86
N ASN A 102 -16.94 -3.50 -3.62
CA ASN A 102 -16.82 -3.31 -5.07
C ASN A 102 -17.94 -3.99 -5.88
N VAL A 103 -18.66 -4.95 -5.28
CA VAL A 103 -19.76 -5.69 -5.92
C VAL A 103 -21.12 -5.00 -5.76
N ARG A 104 -21.25 -4.02 -4.87
CA ARG A 104 -22.44 -3.15 -4.77
C ARG A 104 -22.32 -1.93 -5.65
#